data_AF-A0A7S2TNM7-F1
#
_entry.id   AF-A0A7S2TNM7-F1
#
_cell.length_a   1.000
_cell.length_b   1.000
_cell.length_c   1.000
_cell.angle_alpha   90.00
_cell.angle_beta   90.00
_cell.angle_gamma   90.00
#
_symmetry.space_group_name_H-M   'P 1'
#
loop_
_entity.id
_entity.type
_entity.pdbx_description
1 polymer ?
#
loop_
_entity_poly.entity_id
_entity_poly.type
_entity_poly.pdbx_seq_one_letter_code
_entity_poly.pdbx_strand_id
1 'polypeptide(L)'
;LRIMVFKELFGDEDWLRIVLVVGAFFFLVTRVWKILTRKKNIYRGVRNAKKQRHGKGVQLFSNGDKFEGEFVKDKYFKGTYTYAKGGSYTGHFVDQRPNGVGIEIYSDGTTKYEGSFKKGLRNGTGTITYKSGSYYKGAWKDGKKHGKGVHKGAVGKYDGEFKQGKRDGVGTMEYESGQYAKYKGRWKAGRWVGKGILVYRDGGRWEGMFVD
;
A
#
# COMPACT_ATOMS: atom_id res chain seq x y z
N LEU A 1 45.50 -16.06 1.19
CA LEU A 1 46.97 -16.21 1.01
C LEU A 1 47.82 -15.00 1.44
N ARG A 2 47.26 -13.86 1.91
CA ARG A 2 48.04 -12.63 2.24
C ARG A 2 48.21 -12.28 3.73
N ILE A 3 47.60 -13.05 4.64
CA ILE A 3 47.69 -12.79 6.10
C ILE A 3 48.84 -13.58 6.75
N MET A 4 49.13 -14.79 6.26
CA MET A 4 50.19 -15.65 6.82
C MET A 4 51.61 -15.09 6.63
N VAL A 5 51.88 -14.43 5.49
CA VAL A 5 53.22 -13.88 5.17
C VAL A 5 53.62 -12.72 6.12
N PHE A 6 52.66 -12.02 6.71
CA PHE A 6 52.93 -10.88 7.59
C PHE A 6 53.18 -11.29 9.06
N LYS A 7 52.75 -12.49 9.47
CA LYS A 7 52.93 -12.99 10.83
C LYS A 7 54.37 -13.45 11.12
N GLU A 8 55.12 -13.84 10.09
CA GLU A 8 56.52 -14.27 10.24
C GLU A 8 57.50 -13.10 10.43
N LEU A 9 57.08 -11.87 10.13
CA LEU A 9 57.90 -10.65 10.23
C LEU A 9 57.79 -9.93 11.58
N PHE A 10 56.76 -10.24 12.39
CA PHE A 10 56.48 -9.59 13.68
C PHE A 10 56.14 -10.65 14.71
N GLY A 11 56.74 -10.60 15.91
CA GLY A 11 56.44 -11.56 16.98
C GLY A 11 54.94 -11.59 17.32
N ASP A 12 54.45 -12.71 17.89
CA ASP A 12 53.01 -12.93 18.16
C ASP A 12 52.34 -11.76 18.94
N GLU A 13 53.06 -11.15 19.88
CA GLU A 13 52.63 -9.96 20.64
C GLU A 13 52.41 -8.72 19.75
N ASP A 14 53.34 -8.44 18.83
CA ASP A 14 53.27 -7.28 17.94
C ASP A 14 52.21 -7.47 16.85
N TRP A 15 52.05 -8.70 16.37
CA TRP A 15 50.98 -9.06 15.44
C TRP A 15 49.58 -8.82 16.04
N LEU A 16 49.38 -9.22 17.31
CA LEU A 16 48.13 -8.97 18.03
C LEU A 16 47.86 -7.47 18.19
N ARG A 17 48.88 -6.67 18.52
CA ARG A 17 48.75 -5.19 18.61
C ARG A 17 48.37 -4.57 17.27
N ILE A 18 48.98 -4.99 16.17
CA ILE A 18 48.67 -4.51 14.82
C ILE A 18 47.22 -4.83 14.45
N VAL A 19 46.77 -6.07 14.68
CA VAL A 19 45.38 -6.48 14.41
C VAL A 19 44.38 -5.67 15.23
N LEU A 20 44.66 -5.42 16.51
CA LEU A 20 43.81 -4.60 17.38
C LEU A 20 43.72 -3.14 16.91
N VAL A 21 44.84 -2.52 16.52
CA VAL A 21 44.89 -1.13 16.03
C VAL A 21 44.16 -0.99 14.70
N VAL A 22 44.39 -1.91 13.74
CA VAL A 22 43.71 -1.90 12.44
C VAL A 22 42.22 -2.16 12.59
N GLY A 23 41.83 -3.10 13.47
CA GLY A 23 40.43 -3.38 13.81
C GLY A 23 39.72 -2.18 14.44
N ALA A 24 40.37 -1.49 15.39
CA ALA A 24 39.84 -0.29 16.01
C ALA A 24 39.71 0.87 15.01
N PHE A 25 40.69 1.05 14.10
CA PHE A 25 40.63 2.04 13.03
C PHE A 25 39.48 1.75 12.05
N PHE A 26 39.33 0.51 11.60
CA PHE A 26 38.22 0.10 10.74
C PHE A 26 36.86 0.31 11.43
N PHE A 27 36.75 -0.01 12.72
CA PHE A 27 35.56 0.28 13.52
C PHE A 27 35.28 1.79 13.60
N LEU A 28 36.30 2.62 13.79
CA LEU A 28 36.13 4.08 13.86
C LEU A 28 35.71 4.67 12.50
N VAL A 29 36.35 4.23 11.40
CA VAL A 29 36.01 4.64 10.02
C VAL A 29 34.58 4.25 9.69
N THR A 30 34.16 3.02 9.97
CA THR A 30 32.78 2.58 9.73
C THR A 30 31.78 3.35 10.59
N ARG A 31 32.12 3.68 11.85
CA ARG A 31 31.28 4.50 12.73
C ARG A 31 31.15 5.95 12.26
N VAL A 32 32.25 6.57 11.85
CA VAL A 32 32.29 7.93 11.28
C VAL A 32 31.56 7.99 9.95
N TRP A 33 31.78 7.01 9.07
CA TRP A 33 31.05 6.89 7.80
C TRP A 33 29.54 6.74 8.02
N LYS A 34 29.12 5.97 9.04
CA LYS A 34 27.70 5.82 9.43
C LYS A 34 27.10 7.11 10.00
N ILE A 35 27.90 7.97 10.63
CA ILE A 35 27.49 9.31 11.10
C ILE A 35 27.36 10.27 9.91
N LEU A 36 28.32 10.27 8.99
CA LEU A 36 28.34 11.13 7.80
C LEU A 36 27.23 10.76 6.80
N THR A 37 26.89 9.48 6.68
CA THR A 37 25.83 8.98 5.76
C THR A 37 24.43 8.96 6.38
N ARG A 38 24.27 9.42 7.63
CA ARG A 38 22.99 9.38 8.34
C ARG A 38 21.99 10.33 7.67
N LYS A 39 21.00 9.77 6.96
CA LYS A 39 19.89 10.54 6.38
C LYS A 39 19.18 11.31 7.51
N LYS A 40 19.24 12.65 7.46
CA LYS A 40 18.58 13.53 8.44
C LYS A 40 17.17 13.87 7.98
N ASN A 41 16.28 14.17 8.92
CA ASN A 41 15.00 14.81 8.61
C ASN A 41 15.28 16.23 8.11
N ILE A 42 14.89 16.55 6.88
CA ILE A 42 15.12 17.85 6.25
C ILE A 42 13.77 18.44 5.87
N TYR A 43 13.52 19.68 6.29
CA TYR A 43 12.36 20.44 5.84
C TYR A 43 12.81 21.67 5.04
N ARG A 44 12.26 21.82 3.84
CA ARG A 44 12.43 22.98 2.97
C ARG A 44 11.05 23.54 2.65
N GLY A 45 10.72 24.72 3.15
CA GLY A 45 9.40 25.31 2.96
C GLY A 45 9.12 26.48 3.89
N VAL A 46 7.93 27.03 3.74
CA VAL A 46 7.48 28.20 4.50
C VAL A 46 7.29 27.83 5.98
N ARG A 47 7.57 28.78 6.87
CA ARG A 47 7.33 28.66 8.30
C ARG A 47 6.50 29.84 8.79
N ASN A 48 5.65 29.61 9.78
CA ASN A 48 4.92 30.69 10.44
C ASN A 48 5.81 31.42 11.48
N ALA A 49 5.30 32.49 12.09
CA ALA A 49 6.01 33.26 13.12
C ALA A 49 6.48 32.41 14.32
N LYS A 50 5.83 31.29 14.60
CA LYS A 50 6.21 30.33 15.64
C LYS A 50 7.25 29.29 15.16
N LYS A 51 7.86 29.50 14.00
CA LYS A 51 8.82 28.60 13.33
C LYS A 51 8.25 27.21 12.97
N GLN A 52 6.94 27.05 12.99
CA GLN A 52 6.27 25.81 12.59
C GLN A 52 6.19 25.72 11.07
N ARG A 53 6.24 24.50 10.53
CA ARG A 53 6.01 24.25 9.10
C ARG A 53 4.60 24.73 8.74
N HIS A 54 4.50 25.56 7.71
CA HIS A 54 3.23 26.19 7.31
C HIS A 54 3.26 26.53 5.82
N GLY A 55 2.13 26.46 5.11
CA GLY A 55 2.10 26.67 3.66
C GLY A 55 2.85 25.58 2.90
N LYS A 56 3.34 25.90 1.69
CA LYS A 56 4.02 24.91 0.83
C LYS A 56 5.39 24.52 1.38
N GLY A 57 5.72 23.23 1.29
CA GLY A 57 7.03 22.72 1.64
C GLY A 57 7.26 21.25 1.26
N VAL A 58 8.50 20.83 1.46
CA VAL A 58 8.98 19.47 1.25
C VAL A 58 9.65 18.98 2.54
N GLN A 59 9.22 17.83 3.02
CA GLN A 59 9.83 17.09 4.12
C GLN A 59 10.48 15.83 3.57
N LEU A 60 11.78 15.69 3.77
CA LEU A 60 12.51 14.43 3.61
C LEU A 60 12.69 13.81 4.98
N PHE A 61 12.47 12.51 5.08
CA PHE A 61 12.58 11.77 6.34
C PHE A 61 13.83 10.90 6.34
N SER A 62 14.36 10.62 7.54
CA SER A 62 15.54 9.77 7.71
C SER A 62 15.36 8.34 7.21
N ASN A 63 14.11 7.85 7.19
CA ASN A 63 13.76 6.54 6.62
C ASN A 63 13.70 6.54 5.07
N GLY A 64 13.89 7.70 4.43
CA GLY A 64 13.83 7.87 2.99
C GLY A 64 12.46 8.30 2.45
N ASP A 65 11.43 8.38 3.29
CA ASP A 65 10.12 8.88 2.85
C ASP A 65 10.25 10.36 2.44
N LYS A 66 9.26 10.83 1.68
CA LYS A 66 9.13 12.23 1.28
C LYS A 66 7.68 12.66 1.40
N PHE A 67 7.44 13.83 1.96
CA PHE A 67 6.17 14.54 1.82
C PHE A 67 6.40 15.85 1.08
N GLU A 68 5.55 16.16 0.12
CA GLU A 68 5.55 17.41 -0.63
C GLU A 68 4.12 17.96 -0.71
N GLY A 69 3.91 19.17 -0.21
CA GLY A 69 2.58 19.77 -0.17
C GLY A 69 2.44 20.90 0.83
N GLU A 70 1.21 21.11 1.25
CA GLU A 70 0.81 22.15 2.19
C GLU A 70 0.82 21.65 3.63
N PHE A 71 1.34 22.50 4.50
CA PHE A 71 1.45 22.29 5.94
C PHE A 71 0.59 23.32 6.69
N VAL A 72 -0.03 22.90 7.79
CA VAL A 72 -0.72 23.79 8.72
C VAL A 72 -0.28 23.44 10.14
N LYS A 73 0.50 24.33 10.77
CA LYS A 73 0.99 24.19 12.15
C LYS A 73 1.66 22.81 12.36
N ASP A 74 2.70 22.54 11.56
CA ASP A 74 3.45 21.28 11.52
C ASP A 74 2.71 20.04 11.01
N LYS A 75 1.41 20.10 10.73
CA LYS A 75 0.64 18.98 10.18
C LYS A 75 0.56 19.06 8.65
N TYR A 76 0.55 17.91 7.99
CA TYR A 76 0.21 17.78 6.58
C TYR A 76 -1.27 18.17 6.39
N PHE A 77 -1.55 18.99 5.39
CA PHE A 77 -2.92 19.38 5.03
C PHE A 77 -3.34 18.74 3.70
N LYS A 78 -2.55 18.96 2.65
CA LYS A 78 -2.76 18.38 1.32
C LYS A 78 -1.44 18.21 0.61
N GLY A 79 -1.23 17.08 -0.07
CA GLY A 79 0.02 16.85 -0.78
C GLY A 79 0.22 15.41 -1.18
N THR A 80 1.45 15.10 -1.54
CA THR A 80 1.92 13.77 -1.90
C THR A 80 2.87 13.26 -0.84
N TYR A 81 2.56 12.10 -0.26
CA TYR A 81 3.48 11.31 0.55
C TYR A 81 4.03 10.16 -0.29
N THR A 82 5.33 10.13 -0.53
CA THR A 82 6.03 9.05 -1.22
C THR A 82 6.79 8.19 -0.22
N TYR A 83 6.53 6.89 -0.23
CA TYR A 83 7.18 5.96 0.68
C TYR A 83 8.53 5.51 0.13
N ALA A 84 9.55 5.42 0.99
CA ALA A 84 10.89 4.97 0.61
C ALA A 84 10.90 3.55 0.02
N LYS A 85 9.95 2.72 0.48
CA LYS A 85 9.74 1.34 0.01
C LYS A 85 8.91 1.26 -1.27
N GLY A 86 8.54 2.40 -1.87
CA GLY A 86 7.74 2.50 -3.07
C GLY A 86 6.27 2.82 -2.80
N GLY A 87 5.60 3.33 -3.83
CA GLY A 87 4.22 3.79 -3.76
C GLY A 87 4.09 5.22 -3.21
N SER A 88 2.88 5.75 -3.29
CA SER A 88 2.56 7.09 -2.82
C SER A 88 1.10 7.24 -2.46
N TYR A 89 0.79 8.27 -1.68
CA TYR A 89 -0.56 8.77 -1.50
C TYR A 89 -0.60 10.27 -1.81
N THR A 90 -1.54 10.68 -2.65
CA THR A 90 -1.80 12.07 -2.98
C THR A 90 -3.22 12.44 -2.56
N GLY A 91 -3.38 13.40 -1.65
CA GLY A 91 -4.70 13.80 -1.18
C GLY A 91 -4.65 14.68 0.05
N HIS A 92 -5.75 14.70 0.80
CA HIS A 92 -5.82 15.44 2.05
C HIS A 92 -5.36 14.58 3.23
N PHE A 93 -4.94 15.26 4.29
CA PHE A 93 -4.46 14.66 5.52
C PHE A 93 -5.14 15.30 6.72
N VAL A 94 -5.46 14.46 7.71
CA VAL A 94 -5.91 14.89 9.03
C VAL A 94 -5.15 14.04 10.04
N ASP A 95 -4.55 14.70 11.04
CA ASP A 95 -3.70 14.05 12.05
C ASP A 95 -2.62 13.16 11.42
N GLN A 96 -1.97 13.68 10.38
CA GLN A 96 -0.92 13.01 9.61
C GLN A 96 -1.35 11.73 8.89
N ARG A 97 -2.66 11.49 8.74
CA ARG A 97 -3.22 10.32 8.05
C ARG A 97 -4.04 10.73 6.82
N PRO A 98 -4.04 9.92 5.75
CA PRO A 98 -4.97 10.07 4.63
C PRO A 98 -6.41 10.28 5.10
N ASN A 99 -7.05 11.33 4.59
CA ASN A 99 -8.43 11.68 4.91
C ASN A 99 -9.07 12.40 3.71
N GLY A 100 -10.37 12.24 3.49
CA GLY A 100 -11.05 12.80 2.33
C GLY A 100 -10.67 12.09 1.02
N VAL A 101 -10.82 12.79 -0.10
CA VAL A 101 -10.50 12.23 -1.43
C VAL A 101 -8.99 12.20 -1.64
N GLY A 102 -8.50 11.08 -2.17
CA GLY A 102 -7.11 10.92 -2.56
C GLY A 102 -6.88 9.75 -3.51
N ILE A 103 -5.63 9.64 -3.95
CA ILE A 103 -5.13 8.60 -4.85
C ILE A 103 -3.97 7.91 -4.13
N GLU A 104 -4.03 6.59 -4.03
CA GLU A 104 -2.94 5.74 -3.52
C GLU A 104 -2.38 4.93 -4.69
N ILE A 105 -1.08 5.07 -4.95
CA ILE A 105 -0.33 4.25 -5.90
C ILE A 105 0.50 3.26 -5.07
N TYR A 106 0.41 1.98 -5.40
CA TYR A 106 1.11 0.92 -4.67
C TYR A 106 2.57 0.85 -5.11
N SER A 107 3.38 0.09 -4.37
CA SER A 107 4.82 -0.04 -4.65
C SER A 107 5.13 -0.65 -6.02
N ASP A 108 4.17 -1.35 -6.64
CA ASP A 108 4.28 -1.87 -8.00
C ASP A 108 4.11 -0.79 -9.11
N GLY A 109 3.78 0.45 -8.73
CA GLY A 109 3.59 1.60 -9.62
C GLY A 109 2.35 1.51 -10.53
N THR A 110 1.58 0.43 -10.46
CA THR A 110 0.52 0.10 -11.43
C THR A 110 -0.82 -0.16 -10.75
N THR A 111 -0.81 -0.79 -9.58
CA THR A 111 -1.99 -0.88 -8.73
C THR A 111 -2.28 0.49 -8.12
N LYS A 112 -3.52 0.96 -8.30
CA LYS A 112 -3.95 2.31 -7.93
C LYS A 112 -5.33 2.27 -7.28
N TYR A 113 -5.50 2.97 -6.17
CA TYR A 113 -6.81 3.28 -5.59
C TYR A 113 -7.12 4.77 -5.72
N GLU A 114 -8.33 5.08 -6.14
CA GLU A 114 -8.88 6.44 -6.22
C GLU A 114 -10.19 6.47 -5.45
N GLY A 115 -10.26 7.31 -4.41
CA GLY A 115 -11.50 7.41 -3.65
C GLY A 115 -11.31 8.09 -2.31
N SER A 116 -12.28 7.83 -1.44
CA SER A 116 -12.35 8.44 -0.13
C SER A 116 -11.58 7.65 0.93
N PHE A 117 -11.00 8.39 1.88
CA PHE A 117 -10.25 7.91 3.02
C PHE A 117 -10.79 8.52 4.32
N LYS A 118 -10.71 7.76 5.41
CA LYS A 118 -11.01 8.23 6.76
C LYS A 118 -10.01 7.62 7.74
N LYS A 119 -9.30 8.47 8.50
CA LYS A 119 -8.29 8.05 9.49
C LYS A 119 -7.21 7.10 8.91
N GLY A 120 -6.83 7.29 7.65
CA GLY A 120 -5.83 6.47 6.95
C GLY A 120 -6.37 5.22 6.25
N LEU A 121 -7.68 4.94 6.34
CA LEU A 121 -8.30 3.77 5.73
C LEU A 121 -9.23 4.17 4.59
N ARG A 122 -9.29 3.37 3.53
CA ARG A 122 -10.31 3.50 2.47
C ARG A 122 -11.70 3.41 3.08
N ASN A 123 -12.54 4.43 2.86
CA ASN A 123 -13.85 4.54 3.47
C ASN A 123 -14.73 5.44 2.60
N GLY A 124 -16.00 5.10 2.39
CA GLY A 124 -16.88 5.81 1.46
C GLY A 124 -16.89 5.13 0.09
N THR A 125 -16.70 5.86 -1.00
CA THR A 125 -16.66 5.29 -2.36
C THR A 125 -15.26 5.37 -2.95
N GLY A 126 -14.94 4.40 -3.82
CA GLY A 126 -13.65 4.39 -4.51
C GLY A 126 -13.49 3.24 -5.49
N THR A 127 -12.49 3.38 -6.34
CA THR A 127 -12.09 2.39 -7.33
C THR A 127 -10.66 1.94 -7.03
N ILE A 128 -10.43 0.64 -6.95
CA ILE A 128 -9.08 0.07 -7.00
C ILE A 128 -8.93 -0.65 -8.35
N THR A 129 -7.85 -0.33 -9.05
CA THR A 129 -7.41 -1.01 -10.27
C THR A 129 -6.11 -1.72 -9.94
N TYR A 130 -6.02 -3.01 -10.24
CA TYR A 130 -4.81 -3.80 -9.99
C TYR A 130 -3.93 -3.85 -11.24
N LYS A 131 -2.66 -4.19 -11.06
CA LYS A 131 -1.71 -4.42 -12.17
C LYS A 131 -2.25 -5.33 -13.29
N SER A 132 -3.10 -6.30 -12.96
CA SER A 132 -3.72 -7.21 -13.94
C SER A 132 -4.83 -6.58 -14.79
N GLY A 133 -5.19 -5.31 -14.57
CA GLY A 133 -6.35 -4.66 -15.17
C GLY A 133 -7.69 -5.01 -14.51
N SER A 134 -7.70 -5.99 -13.59
CA SER A 134 -8.86 -6.22 -12.73
C SER A 134 -9.16 -4.99 -11.88
N TYR A 135 -10.43 -4.82 -11.49
CA TYR A 135 -10.82 -3.68 -10.67
C TYR A 135 -11.97 -3.99 -9.73
N TYR A 136 -12.10 -3.15 -8.69
CA TYR A 136 -13.32 -3.00 -7.92
C TYR A 136 -13.70 -1.53 -7.85
N LYS A 137 -14.94 -1.21 -8.17
CA LYS A 137 -15.56 0.12 -8.04
C LYS A 137 -16.78 0.00 -7.16
N GLY A 138 -16.80 0.68 -6.01
CA GLY A 138 -17.95 0.60 -5.11
C GLY A 138 -17.70 1.21 -3.76
N ALA A 139 -18.52 0.80 -2.79
CA ALA A 139 -18.40 1.26 -1.42
C ALA A 139 -17.28 0.52 -0.65
N TRP A 140 -16.74 1.23 0.33
CA TRP A 140 -15.61 0.84 1.17
C TRP A 140 -15.92 1.19 2.62
N LYS A 141 -15.54 0.29 3.53
CA LYS A 141 -15.63 0.51 4.96
C LYS A 141 -14.39 -0.08 5.62
N ASP A 142 -13.67 0.77 6.35
CA ASP A 142 -12.49 0.40 7.15
C ASP A 142 -11.46 -0.43 6.35
N GLY A 143 -11.15 0.04 5.14
CA GLY A 143 -10.17 -0.59 4.25
C GLY A 143 -10.68 -1.77 3.43
N LYS A 144 -11.95 -2.19 3.58
CA LYS A 144 -12.53 -3.37 2.94
C LYS A 144 -13.68 -3.00 2.00
N LYS A 145 -13.85 -3.78 0.91
CA LYS A 145 -15.03 -3.71 0.02
C LYS A 145 -16.29 -3.96 0.85
N HIS A 146 -17.28 -3.08 0.74
CA HIS A 146 -18.50 -3.12 1.55
C HIS A 146 -19.66 -2.48 0.80
N GLY A 147 -20.91 -2.88 1.07
CA GLY A 147 -22.08 -2.32 0.39
C GLY A 147 -22.13 -2.69 -1.09
N LYS A 148 -22.70 -1.83 -1.93
CA LYS A 148 -22.83 -2.07 -3.37
C LYS A 148 -21.51 -1.81 -4.10
N GLY A 149 -21.19 -2.65 -5.09
CA GLY A 149 -20.03 -2.44 -5.95
C GLY A 149 -19.97 -3.40 -7.13
N VAL A 150 -19.08 -3.07 -8.06
CA VAL A 150 -18.76 -3.85 -9.26
C VAL A 150 -17.32 -4.33 -9.14
N HIS A 151 -17.09 -5.62 -9.34
CA HIS A 151 -15.77 -6.24 -9.36
C HIS A 151 -15.57 -6.98 -10.68
N LYS A 152 -14.62 -6.55 -11.51
CA LYS A 152 -14.15 -7.32 -12.66
C LYS A 152 -12.82 -7.98 -12.30
N GLY A 153 -12.81 -9.30 -12.29
CA GLY A 153 -11.60 -10.11 -12.11
C GLY A 153 -11.43 -11.12 -13.24
N ALA A 154 -10.46 -12.03 -13.10
CA ALA A 154 -10.18 -13.06 -14.10
C ALA A 154 -11.37 -14.00 -14.36
N VAL A 155 -12.15 -14.32 -13.33
CA VAL A 155 -13.32 -15.22 -13.44
C VAL A 155 -14.49 -14.55 -14.20
N GLY A 156 -14.58 -13.23 -14.15
CA GLY A 156 -15.73 -12.51 -14.68
C GLY A 156 -16.04 -11.21 -13.94
N LYS A 157 -17.23 -10.68 -14.20
CA LYS A 157 -17.75 -9.43 -13.63
C LYS A 157 -18.84 -9.73 -12.62
N TYR A 158 -18.66 -9.28 -11.40
CA TYR A 158 -19.69 -9.29 -10.37
C TYR A 158 -20.24 -7.88 -10.15
N ASP A 159 -21.56 -7.74 -10.11
CA ASP A 159 -22.28 -6.54 -9.70
C ASP A 159 -23.23 -6.91 -8.57
N GLY A 160 -22.98 -6.37 -7.37
CA GLY A 160 -23.83 -6.68 -6.22
C GLY A 160 -23.27 -6.20 -4.90
N GLU A 161 -23.69 -6.89 -3.84
CA GLU A 161 -23.35 -6.52 -2.47
C GLU A 161 -22.08 -7.21 -1.97
N PHE A 162 -21.36 -6.49 -1.11
CA PHE A 162 -20.15 -6.91 -0.43
C PHE A 162 -20.24 -6.68 1.07
N LYS A 163 -19.68 -7.61 1.85
CA LYS A 163 -19.48 -7.46 3.30
C LYS A 163 -18.10 -8.00 3.67
N GLN A 164 -17.32 -7.17 4.35
CA GLN A 164 -15.97 -7.52 4.83
C GLN A 164 -15.07 -8.08 3.71
N GLY A 165 -15.14 -7.49 2.51
CA GLY A 165 -14.32 -7.90 1.37
C GLY A 165 -14.88 -9.05 0.53
N LYS A 166 -15.95 -9.72 0.97
CA LYS A 166 -16.57 -10.87 0.27
C LYS A 166 -17.90 -10.48 -0.37
N ARG A 167 -18.28 -11.17 -1.46
CA ARG A 167 -19.65 -11.09 -2.01
C ARG A 167 -20.63 -11.61 -0.96
N ASP A 168 -21.57 -10.79 -0.54
CA ASP A 168 -22.55 -11.09 0.52
C ASP A 168 -23.78 -10.20 0.29
N GLY A 169 -24.96 -10.80 0.12
CA GLY A 169 -26.19 -10.12 -0.28
C GLY A 169 -26.64 -10.49 -1.70
N VAL A 170 -27.40 -9.63 -2.37
CA VAL A 170 -27.89 -9.90 -3.73
C VAL A 170 -26.87 -9.41 -4.75
N GLY A 171 -26.64 -10.22 -5.79
CA GLY A 171 -25.74 -9.84 -6.87
C GLY A 171 -25.83 -10.73 -8.11
N THR A 172 -25.24 -10.22 -9.18
CA THR A 172 -25.14 -10.85 -10.49
C THR A 172 -23.67 -11.11 -10.81
N MET A 173 -23.33 -12.32 -11.22
CA MET A 173 -22.02 -12.69 -11.74
C MET A 173 -22.16 -13.06 -13.21
N GLU A 174 -21.41 -12.39 -14.05
CA GLU A 174 -21.22 -12.72 -15.46
C GLU A 174 -19.84 -13.37 -15.58
N TYR A 175 -19.82 -14.64 -16.00
CA TYR A 175 -18.61 -15.43 -16.08
C TYR A 175 -17.91 -15.19 -17.41
N GLU A 176 -16.58 -15.10 -17.39
CA GLU A 176 -15.78 -14.93 -18.61
C GLU A 176 -15.61 -16.26 -19.36
N SER A 177 -15.45 -17.35 -18.61
CA SER A 177 -15.22 -18.70 -19.14
C SER A 177 -15.92 -19.76 -18.29
N GLY A 178 -15.80 -21.03 -18.68
CA GLY A 178 -16.44 -22.19 -18.02
C GLY A 178 -17.88 -22.43 -18.48
N GLN A 179 -18.54 -23.44 -17.89
CA GLN A 179 -19.88 -23.87 -18.31
C GLN A 179 -21.00 -22.86 -18.03
N TYR A 180 -20.78 -21.96 -17.07
CA TYR A 180 -21.74 -20.94 -16.68
C TYR A 180 -21.53 -19.66 -17.50
N ALA A 181 -22.64 -19.05 -17.94
CA ALA A 181 -22.67 -17.72 -18.50
C ALA A 181 -22.93 -16.68 -17.41
N LYS A 182 -23.94 -16.93 -16.55
CA LYS A 182 -24.43 -15.95 -15.58
C LYS A 182 -25.06 -16.60 -14.36
N TYR A 183 -24.85 -16.00 -13.19
CA TYR A 183 -25.65 -16.27 -11.99
C TYR A 183 -26.25 -14.99 -11.46
N LYS A 184 -27.54 -15.02 -11.09
CA LYS A 184 -28.22 -13.93 -10.39
C LYS A 184 -28.93 -14.50 -9.17
N GLY A 185 -28.55 -14.06 -7.98
CA GLY A 185 -29.14 -14.59 -6.75
C GLY A 185 -28.50 -14.04 -5.49
N ARG A 186 -28.73 -14.72 -4.37
CA ARG A 186 -28.10 -14.36 -3.10
C ARG A 186 -26.71 -14.99 -3.00
N TRP A 187 -25.85 -14.31 -2.26
CA TRP A 187 -24.48 -14.67 -1.99
C TRP A 187 -24.22 -14.64 -0.50
N LYS A 188 -23.44 -15.60 0.00
CA LYS A 188 -22.92 -15.58 1.37
C LYS A 188 -21.45 -15.93 1.36
N ALA A 189 -20.63 -15.02 1.88
CA ALA A 189 -19.18 -15.20 1.98
C ALA A 189 -18.50 -15.68 0.67
N GLY A 190 -19.02 -15.26 -0.49
CA GLY A 190 -18.47 -15.61 -1.80
C GLY A 190 -19.15 -16.80 -2.51
N ARG A 191 -20.05 -17.53 -1.85
CA ARG A 191 -20.79 -18.69 -2.38
C ARG A 191 -22.24 -18.35 -2.72
N TRP A 192 -22.83 -19.07 -3.67
CA TRP A 192 -24.26 -18.97 -3.99
C TRP A 192 -25.08 -19.56 -2.86
N VAL A 193 -26.15 -18.88 -2.46
CA VAL A 193 -27.09 -19.38 -1.44
C VAL A 193 -28.51 -18.91 -1.76
N GLY A 194 -29.52 -19.58 -1.20
CA GLY A 194 -30.92 -19.23 -1.34
C GLY A 194 -31.41 -19.27 -2.78
N LYS A 195 -32.47 -18.52 -3.07
CA LYS A 195 -33.04 -18.43 -4.43
C LYS A 195 -32.05 -17.78 -5.40
N GLY A 196 -31.85 -18.42 -6.56
CA GLY A 196 -31.04 -17.88 -7.64
C GLY A 196 -31.38 -18.48 -9.00
N ILE A 197 -30.93 -17.78 -10.05
CA ILE A 197 -31.03 -18.20 -11.45
C ILE A 197 -29.61 -18.39 -11.97
N LEU A 198 -29.33 -19.58 -12.48
CA LEU A 198 -28.08 -19.95 -13.14
C LEU A 198 -28.35 -20.17 -14.63
N VAL A 199 -27.57 -19.49 -15.46
CA VAL A 199 -27.61 -19.61 -16.92
C VAL A 199 -26.31 -20.26 -17.38
N TYR A 200 -26.45 -21.34 -18.12
CA TYR A 200 -25.36 -22.09 -18.74
C TYR A 200 -25.07 -21.52 -20.13
N ARG A 201 -23.85 -21.75 -20.65
CA ARG A 201 -23.47 -21.25 -21.98
C ARG A 201 -24.14 -21.98 -23.14
N ASP A 202 -24.58 -23.21 -22.90
CA ASP A 202 -25.37 -24.01 -23.85
C ASP A 202 -26.82 -23.54 -23.97
N GLY A 203 -27.21 -22.48 -23.25
CA GLY A 203 -28.56 -21.94 -23.21
C GLY A 203 -29.44 -22.53 -22.10
N GLY A 204 -28.95 -23.57 -21.40
CA GLY A 204 -29.61 -24.13 -20.24
C GLY A 204 -29.83 -23.09 -19.15
N ARG A 205 -30.93 -23.22 -18.41
CA ARG A 205 -31.26 -22.37 -17.27
C ARG A 205 -31.76 -23.22 -16.12
N TRP A 206 -31.24 -22.93 -14.93
CA TRP A 206 -31.72 -23.49 -13.68
C TRP A 206 -32.18 -22.38 -12.74
N GLU A 207 -33.31 -22.60 -12.09
CA GLU A 207 -33.84 -21.70 -11.07
C GLU A 207 -34.28 -22.51 -9.86
N GLY A 208 -33.80 -22.13 -8.69
CA GLY A 208 -34.06 -22.90 -7.48
C GLY A 208 -33.26 -22.40 -6.28
N MET A 209 -33.18 -23.28 -5.27
CA MET A 209 -32.51 -23.02 -4.00
C MET A 209 -31.09 -23.56 -3.99
N PHE A 210 -30.10 -22.69 -3.76
CA PHE A 210 -28.72 -23.07 -3.48
C PHE A 210 -28.51 -23.16 -1.97
N VAL A 211 -27.93 -24.27 -1.50
CA VAL A 211 -27.55 -24.47 -0.09
C VAL A 211 -26.04 -24.67 -0.03
N ASP A 212 -25.41 -24.16 1.04
CA ASP A 212 -23.96 -24.30 1.28
C ASP A 212 -23.59 -25.73 1.69
#